data_AF-A0AAV5T9R3-F1
#
_entry.id   AF-A0AAV5T9R3-F1
#
_cell.length_a   1.000
_cell.length_b   1.000
_cell.length_c   1.000
_cell.angle_alpha   90.00
_cell.angle_beta   90.00
_cell.angle_gamma   90.00
#
_symmetry.space_group_name_H-M   'P 1'
#
loop_
_entity.id
_entity.type
_entity.pdbx_description
1 polymer ?
#
loop_
_entity_poly.entity_id
_entity_poly.type
_entity_poly.pdbx_seq_one_letter_code
_entity_poly.pdbx_strand_id
1 'polypeptide(L)'
;SSVLILIVSIAILLPTTAALNCPLCVTVSVTETVDFGFGNFGNRTSSRTIGDNSIACGVVLDRCGNFAKMNITDFLKLDAATLDNFKNQKFNGNEEIVGSTCMSQKDCASINAAASKSCPAGTSCCYTTEVSATTVKALLTTRSNQGQTTTSDTAIHSVSFLVGVAGLITVKMLL
;
A
#
# COMPACT_ATOMS: atom_id res chain seq x y z
N SER A 1 -7.09 39.83 46.86
CA SER A 1 -6.98 38.40 46.51
C SER A 1 -7.62 38.02 45.17
N SER A 2 -7.84 38.95 44.24
CA SER A 2 -8.65 38.70 43.03
C SER A 2 -7.84 38.46 41.75
N VAL A 3 -6.51 38.55 41.80
CA VAL A 3 -5.64 38.40 40.62
C VAL A 3 -5.26 36.93 40.36
N LEU A 4 -5.29 36.08 41.40
CA LEU A 4 -4.92 34.67 41.31
C LEU A 4 -5.93 33.79 40.55
N ILE A 5 -7.20 34.22 40.47
CA ILE A 5 -8.26 33.45 39.79
C ILE A 5 -8.13 33.55 38.27
N LEU A 6 -7.62 34.68 37.75
CA LEU A 6 -7.52 34.92 36.30
C LEU A 6 -6.41 34.10 35.62
N ILE A 7 -5.36 33.75 36.36
CA ILE A 7 -4.23 32.96 35.84
C ILE A 7 -4.60 31.48 35.69
N VAL A 8 -5.52 30.98 36.52
CA VAL A 8 -6.01 29.59 36.46
C VAL A 8 -6.95 29.38 35.27
N SER A 9 -7.72 30.39 34.85
CA SER A 9 -8.66 30.28 33.73
C SER A 9 -7.99 30.27 32.35
N ILE A 10 -6.80 30.87 32.21
CA ILE A 10 -6.07 30.92 30.92
C ILE A 10 -5.32 29.61 30.63
N ALA A 11 -5.02 28.80 31.66
CA ALA A 11 -4.34 27.51 31.51
C ALA A 11 -5.24 26.39 30.95
N ILE A 12 -6.56 26.59 30.86
CA ILE A 12 -7.53 25.54 30.47
C ILE A 12 -7.92 25.63 28.98
N LEU A 13 -7.44 26.65 28.25
CA LEU A 13 -7.69 26.82 26.80
C LEU A 13 -6.48 26.44 25.93
N LEU A 14 -5.62 25.53 26.40
CA LEU A 14 -4.73 24.85 25.47
C LEU A 14 -5.60 23.92 24.62
N PRO A 15 -5.79 24.17 23.32
CA PRO A 15 -6.49 23.23 22.46
C PRO A 15 -5.73 21.91 22.56
N THR A 16 -6.34 20.93 23.22
CA THR A 16 -5.87 19.55 23.14
C THR A 16 -6.09 19.15 21.69
N THR A 17 -5.09 19.38 20.85
CA THR A 17 -5.04 18.85 19.49
C THR A 17 -5.06 17.34 19.67
N ALA A 18 -6.25 16.73 19.58
CA ALA A 18 -6.38 15.29 19.56
C ALA A 18 -5.44 14.79 18.46
N ALA A 19 -4.51 13.91 18.83
CA ALA A 19 -3.59 13.33 17.87
C ALA A 19 -4.42 12.59 16.83
N LEU A 20 -4.39 13.07 15.59
CA LEU A 20 -5.15 12.48 14.48
C LEU A 20 -4.73 11.02 14.34
N ASN A 21 -5.69 10.10 14.35
CA ASN A 21 -5.42 8.68 14.12
C ASN A 21 -5.77 8.29 12.69
N CYS A 22 -4.81 7.73 11.97
CA CYS A 22 -4.98 7.32 10.57
C CYS A 22 -4.73 5.83 10.36
N PRO A 23 -5.44 5.19 9.42
CA PRO A 23 -5.15 3.81 9.04
C PRO A 23 -3.75 3.71 8.41
N LEU A 24 -2.90 2.87 9.01
CA LEU A 24 -1.66 2.41 8.42
C LEU A 24 -1.91 1.07 7.72
N CYS A 25 -1.96 1.11 6.40
CA CYS A 25 -2.07 -0.06 5.55
C CYS A 25 -1.32 0.20 4.26
N VAL A 26 -0.09 -0.26 4.19
CA VAL A 26 0.77 -0.02 3.02
C VAL A 26 1.23 -1.35 2.44
N THR A 27 1.00 -1.55 1.16
CA THR A 27 1.54 -2.69 0.41
C THR A 27 2.71 -2.21 -0.43
N VAL A 28 3.84 -2.88 -0.27
CA VAL A 28 5.04 -2.70 -1.08
C VAL A 28 5.17 -3.92 -1.97
N SER A 29 5.37 -3.73 -3.27
CA SER A 29 5.51 -4.80 -4.24
C SER A 29 6.69 -4.58 -5.17
N VAL A 30 7.36 -5.65 -5.57
CA VAL A 30 8.37 -5.66 -6.64
C VAL A 30 7.93 -6.67 -7.69
N THR A 31 8.04 -6.30 -8.97
CA THR A 31 7.80 -7.20 -10.10
C THR A 31 9.13 -7.46 -10.78
N GLU A 32 9.54 -8.71 -10.79
CA GLU A 32 10.78 -9.15 -11.42
C GLU A 32 10.46 -10.03 -12.63
N THR A 33 11.22 -9.88 -13.70
CA THR A 33 11.16 -10.81 -14.83
C THR A 33 12.02 -12.03 -14.51
N VAL A 34 11.43 -13.21 -14.61
CA VAL A 34 12.05 -14.49 -14.30
C VAL A 34 12.08 -15.34 -15.57
N ASP A 35 13.24 -15.94 -15.85
CA ASP A 35 13.38 -16.93 -16.91
C ASP A 35 13.00 -18.32 -16.37
N PHE A 36 11.96 -18.92 -16.93
CA PHE A 36 11.50 -20.27 -16.61
C PHE A 36 12.19 -21.35 -17.47
N GLY A 37 13.17 -20.96 -18.28
CA GLY A 37 13.90 -21.81 -19.22
C GLY A 37 13.31 -21.76 -20.63
N PHE A 38 14.11 -22.18 -21.62
CA PHE A 38 13.71 -22.27 -23.03
C PHE A 38 13.21 -20.95 -23.65
N GLY A 39 13.71 -19.80 -23.18
CA GLY A 39 13.28 -18.48 -23.65
C GLY A 39 11.88 -18.07 -23.17
N ASN A 40 11.34 -18.75 -22.15
CA ASN A 40 10.07 -18.40 -21.53
C ASN A 40 10.30 -17.44 -20.36
N PHE A 41 10.01 -16.16 -20.61
CA PHE A 41 10.07 -15.11 -19.61
C PHE A 41 8.68 -14.86 -19.05
N GLY A 42 8.55 -14.82 -17.73
CA GLY A 42 7.34 -14.35 -17.07
C GLY A 42 7.66 -13.39 -15.95
N ASN A 43 6.62 -12.78 -15.38
CA ASN A 43 6.77 -11.83 -14.28
C ASN A 43 6.38 -12.48 -12.96
N ARG A 44 7.22 -12.32 -11.95
CA ARG A 44 6.91 -12.70 -10.58
C ARG A 44 6.79 -11.44 -9.75
N THR A 45 5.61 -11.24 -9.17
CA THR A 45 5.39 -10.15 -8.21
C THR A 45 5.53 -10.70 -6.79
N SER A 46 6.38 -10.06 -6.00
CA SER A 46 6.48 -10.26 -4.56
C SER A 46 5.90 -9.05 -3.85
N SER A 47 5.15 -9.24 -2.76
CA SER A 47 4.58 -8.15 -1.98
C SER A 47 4.72 -8.36 -0.47
N ARG A 48 4.78 -7.25 0.27
CA ARG A 48 4.71 -7.22 1.74
C ARG A 48 3.80 -6.10 2.20
N THR A 49 3.18 -6.29 3.36
CA THR A 49 2.34 -5.27 3.99
C THR A 49 3.05 -4.67 5.20
N ILE A 50 3.01 -3.34 5.31
CA ILE A 50 3.51 -2.56 6.44
C ILE A 50 2.28 -1.97 7.14
N GLY A 51 2.04 -2.46 8.35
CA GLY A 51 0.91 -2.08 9.19
C GLY A 51 -0.43 -2.61 8.70
N ASP A 52 -1.30 -2.90 9.67
CA ASP A 52 -2.67 -3.33 9.50
C ASP A 52 -3.60 -2.71 10.57
N ASN A 53 -3.17 -1.57 11.12
CA ASN A 53 -3.77 -0.94 12.29
C ASN A 53 -3.97 0.57 12.07
N SER A 54 -4.41 1.25 13.13
CA SER A 54 -4.44 2.72 13.16
C SER A 54 -3.21 3.22 13.90
N ILE A 55 -2.62 4.32 13.42
CA ILE A 55 -1.47 4.97 14.06
C ILE A 55 -1.81 6.43 14.38
N ALA A 56 -1.28 6.91 15.50
CA ALA A 56 -1.34 8.32 15.83
C ALA A 56 -0.36 9.09 14.94
N CYS A 57 -0.85 10.14 14.30
CA CYS A 57 -0.01 11.01 13.47
C CYS A 57 0.75 12.00 14.34
N GLY A 58 2.01 12.26 13.96
CA GLY A 58 2.81 13.30 14.57
C GLY A 58 2.30 14.70 14.22
N VAL A 59 2.82 15.72 14.93
CA VAL A 59 2.39 17.12 14.80
C VAL A 59 2.49 17.67 13.36
N VAL A 60 3.42 17.14 12.55
CA VAL A 60 3.64 17.56 11.16
C VAL A 60 2.71 16.84 10.17
N LEU A 61 2.18 15.68 10.55
CA LEU A 61 1.34 14.83 9.70
C LEU A 61 -0.13 15.05 10.07
N ASP A 62 -0.68 16.17 9.64
CA ASP A 62 -2.02 16.65 10.03
C ASP A 62 -3.17 16.04 9.21
N ARG A 63 -2.88 15.11 8.29
CA ARG A 63 -3.86 14.47 7.40
C ARG A 63 -3.68 12.96 7.40
N CYS A 64 -4.77 12.25 7.12
CA CYS A 64 -4.70 10.89 6.64
C CYS A 64 -4.69 10.93 5.12
N GLY A 65 -3.75 10.22 4.50
CA GLY A 65 -3.65 10.09 3.05
C GLY A 65 -3.88 8.66 2.62
N ASN A 66 -4.66 8.49 1.55
CA ASN A 66 -4.57 7.33 0.68
C ASN A 66 -3.77 7.76 -0.55
N PHE A 67 -2.84 6.93 -0.98
CA PHE A 67 -2.03 7.20 -2.16
C PHE A 67 -2.15 6.02 -3.13
N ALA A 68 -2.36 6.35 -4.41
CA ALA A 68 -2.31 5.39 -5.49
C ALA A 68 -0.89 4.78 -5.59
N LYS A 69 -0.78 3.69 -6.35
CA LYS A 69 0.49 3.03 -6.61
C LYS A 69 1.52 4.04 -7.14
N MET A 70 2.66 4.14 -6.48
CA MET A 70 3.77 5.00 -6.86
C MET A 70 5.12 4.30 -6.64
N ASN A 71 6.20 4.84 -7.20
CA ASN A 71 7.53 4.30 -6.96
C ASN A 71 7.98 4.58 -5.52
N ILE A 72 8.69 3.65 -4.90
CA ILE A 72 9.14 3.81 -3.51
C ILE A 72 10.07 5.02 -3.33
N THR A 73 10.87 5.36 -4.35
CA THR A 73 11.78 6.52 -4.29
C THR A 73 11.02 7.84 -4.24
N ASP A 74 9.81 7.91 -4.80
CA ASP A 74 8.93 9.07 -4.69
C ASP A 74 8.23 9.11 -3.33
N PHE A 75 7.81 7.96 -2.81
CA PHE A 75 7.26 7.86 -1.45
C PHE A 75 8.27 8.28 -0.38
N LEU A 76 9.55 7.90 -0.53
CA LEU A 76 10.62 8.27 0.42
C LEU A 76 10.90 9.77 0.47
N LYS A 77 10.36 10.57 -0.46
CA LYS A 77 10.43 12.04 -0.43
C LYS A 77 9.31 12.68 0.40
N LEU A 78 8.28 11.91 0.77
CA LEU A 78 7.15 12.39 1.57
C LEU A 78 7.50 12.39 3.06
N ASP A 79 6.93 13.31 3.82
CA ASP A 79 7.06 13.38 5.28
C ASP A 79 6.57 12.09 5.94
N ALA A 80 5.59 11.42 5.32
CA ALA A 80 5.07 10.12 5.75
C ALA A 80 6.17 9.04 5.89
N ALA A 81 7.21 9.08 5.05
CA ALA A 81 8.32 8.13 5.09
C ALA A 81 9.19 8.25 6.36
N THR A 82 9.07 9.37 7.10
CA THR A 82 9.82 9.59 8.34
C THR A 82 9.21 8.89 9.55
N LEU A 83 7.99 8.34 9.43
CA LEU A 83 7.35 7.56 10.48
C LEU A 83 8.19 6.32 10.84
N ASP A 84 8.21 5.97 12.12
CA ASP A 84 8.99 4.82 12.63
C ASP A 84 8.64 3.49 11.94
N ASN A 85 7.40 3.37 11.46
CA ASN A 85 6.91 2.21 10.72
C ASN A 85 7.63 2.01 9.37
N PHE A 86 8.14 3.08 8.75
CA PHE A 86 8.86 3.04 7.48
C PHE A 86 10.37 3.25 7.65
N LYS A 87 10.80 4.05 8.63
CA LYS A 87 12.22 4.40 8.85
C LYS A 87 13.15 3.19 9.02
N ASN A 88 12.66 2.13 9.65
CA ASN A 88 13.44 0.90 9.89
C ASN A 88 13.28 -0.17 8.80
N GLN A 89 12.48 0.12 7.76
CA GLN A 89 12.25 -0.79 6.65
C GLN A 89 13.37 -0.65 5.63
N LYS A 90 13.80 -1.77 5.05
CA LYS A 90 14.69 -1.76 3.89
C LYS A 90 13.82 -1.70 2.64
N PHE A 91 14.04 -0.66 1.84
CA PHE A 91 13.37 -0.46 0.55
C PHE A 91 14.38 -0.59 -0.58
N ASN A 92 13.94 -1.19 -1.69
CA ASN A 92 14.70 -1.25 -2.94
C ASN A 92 14.09 -0.28 -3.94
N GLY A 93 14.89 0.52 -4.66
CA GLY A 93 14.40 1.58 -5.57
C GLY A 93 13.45 1.13 -6.69
N ASN A 94 13.41 -0.17 -7.00
CA ASN A 94 12.50 -0.76 -7.99
C ASN A 94 11.14 -1.17 -7.39
N GLU A 95 10.94 -0.99 -6.09
CA GLU A 95 9.68 -1.29 -5.43
C GLU A 95 8.63 -0.23 -5.76
N GLU A 96 7.39 -0.69 -5.86
CA GLU A 96 6.19 0.12 -5.91
C GLU A 96 5.49 0.06 -4.55
N ILE A 97 4.84 1.14 -4.18
CA ILE A 97 4.13 1.27 -2.91
C ILE A 97 2.74 1.83 -3.14
N VAL A 98 1.75 1.28 -2.46
CA VAL A 98 0.36 1.72 -2.47
C VAL A 98 -0.21 1.59 -1.08
N GLY A 99 -1.03 2.52 -0.63
CA GLY A 99 -1.56 2.38 0.71
C GLY A 99 -2.19 3.61 1.32
N SER A 100 -2.35 3.53 2.64
CA SER A 100 -2.80 4.64 3.47
C SER A 100 -1.90 4.80 4.68
N THR A 101 -1.67 6.05 5.07
CA THR A 101 -0.88 6.42 6.24
C THR A 101 -1.15 7.89 6.61
N CYS A 102 -0.54 8.38 7.68
CA CYS A 102 -0.47 9.81 7.98
C CYS A 102 0.35 10.57 6.92
N MET A 103 -0.13 11.74 6.51
CA MET A 103 0.52 12.64 5.56
C MET A 103 0.45 14.08 6.05
N SER A 104 1.38 14.92 5.60
CA SER A 104 1.25 16.37 5.76
C SER A 104 0.33 16.93 4.69
N GLN A 105 -0.31 18.07 4.96
CA GLN A 105 -1.08 18.79 3.94
C GLN A 105 -0.27 19.11 2.68
N LYS A 106 1.05 19.33 2.82
CA LYS A 106 1.97 19.55 1.69
C LYS A 106 2.11 18.29 0.82
N ASP A 107 2.31 17.13 1.44
CA ASP A 107 2.45 15.87 0.72
C ASP A 107 1.17 15.52 -0.02
N CYS A 108 0.01 15.73 0.60
CA CYS A 108 -1.29 15.57 -0.03
C CYS A 108 -1.40 16.38 -1.33
N ALA A 109 -0.94 17.63 -1.33
CA ALA A 109 -0.92 18.45 -2.54
C ALA A 109 0.08 17.89 -3.57
N SER A 110 1.24 17.40 -3.14
CA SER A 110 2.28 16.89 -4.03
C SER A 110 1.88 15.63 -4.81
N ILE A 111 1.05 14.77 -4.21
CA ILE A 111 0.52 13.56 -4.85
C ILE A 111 -0.79 13.80 -5.60
N ASN A 112 -1.19 15.07 -5.76
CA ASN A 112 -2.48 15.49 -6.33
C ASN A 112 -3.68 14.78 -5.67
N ALA A 113 -3.62 14.58 -4.35
CA ALA A 113 -4.70 13.92 -3.63
C ALA A 113 -5.95 14.80 -3.58
N ALA A 114 -7.09 14.23 -3.92
CA ALA A 114 -8.37 14.92 -3.76
C ALA A 114 -8.69 15.10 -2.28
N ALA A 115 -9.11 16.31 -1.88
CA ALA A 115 -9.71 16.53 -0.57
C ALA A 115 -11.08 15.85 -0.54
N SER A 116 -11.24 14.79 0.24
CA SER A 116 -12.49 14.04 0.33
C SER A 116 -12.77 13.63 1.76
N LYS A 117 -14.04 13.38 2.11
CA LYS A 117 -14.40 12.78 3.41
C LYS A 117 -14.21 11.27 3.43
N SER A 118 -14.12 10.65 2.26
CA SER A 118 -13.90 9.22 2.08
C SER A 118 -13.06 8.95 0.84
N CYS A 119 -12.22 7.93 0.94
CA CYS A 119 -11.23 7.60 -0.07
C CYS A 119 -11.61 6.30 -0.80
N PRO A 120 -11.92 6.34 -2.10
CA PRO A 120 -12.02 5.12 -2.90
C PRO A 120 -10.71 4.33 -2.88
N ALA A 121 -10.79 3.01 -3.02
CA ALA A 121 -9.60 2.18 -3.20
C ALA A 121 -8.90 2.55 -4.51
N GLY A 122 -7.57 2.63 -4.48
CA GLY A 122 -6.76 2.91 -5.68
C GLY A 122 -6.67 4.38 -6.11
N THR A 123 -7.32 5.31 -5.42
CA THR A 123 -7.20 6.75 -5.70
C THR A 123 -6.42 7.49 -4.62
N SER A 124 -5.67 8.52 -5.03
CA SER A 124 -4.99 9.43 -4.12
C SER A 124 -5.98 10.44 -3.52
N CYS A 125 -6.09 10.49 -2.20
CA CYS A 125 -7.00 11.40 -1.50
C CYS A 125 -6.56 11.63 -0.06
N CYS A 126 -6.95 12.78 0.49
CA CYS A 126 -6.58 13.19 1.85
C CYS A 126 -7.78 13.70 2.65
N TYR A 127 -7.77 13.41 3.95
CA TYR A 127 -8.85 13.71 4.88
C TYR A 127 -8.32 13.99 6.30
N THR A 128 -9.10 14.74 7.09
CA THR A 128 -8.80 15.06 8.50
C THR A 128 -9.71 14.39 9.51
N THR A 129 -10.78 13.75 9.04
CA THR A 129 -11.70 13.07 9.93
C THR A 129 -11.08 11.75 10.34
N GLU A 130 -11.01 11.49 11.65
CA GLU A 130 -10.68 10.16 12.15
C GLU A 130 -11.61 9.14 11.49
N VAL A 131 -11.01 8.17 10.81
CA VAL A 131 -11.77 7.10 10.17
C VAL A 131 -12.04 6.05 11.23
N SER A 132 -13.31 5.75 11.46
CA SER A 132 -13.71 4.74 12.45
C SER A 132 -13.02 3.40 12.18
N ALA A 133 -12.66 2.68 13.25
CA ALA A 133 -11.97 1.39 13.15
C ALA A 133 -12.68 0.38 12.22
N THR A 134 -14.01 0.47 12.07
CA THR A 134 -14.80 -0.34 11.14
C THR A 134 -14.48 -0.03 9.68
N THR A 135 -14.32 1.24 9.33
CA THR A 135 -13.94 1.68 7.98
C THR A 135 -12.48 1.35 7.69
N VAL A 136 -11.61 1.46 8.71
CA VAL A 136 -10.22 0.96 8.63
C VAL A 136 -10.21 -0.54 8.31
N LYS A 137 -11.00 -1.34 9.02
CA LYS A 137 -11.12 -2.79 8.78
C LYS A 137 -11.71 -3.13 7.41
N ALA A 138 -12.68 -2.36 6.91
CA ALA A 138 -13.24 -2.54 5.57
C ALA A 138 -12.22 -2.21 4.45
N LEU A 139 -11.44 -1.14 4.63
CA LEU A 139 -10.33 -0.78 3.74
C LEU A 139 -9.23 -1.86 3.75
N LEU A 140 -8.87 -2.35 4.95
CA LEU A 140 -7.90 -3.44 5.13
C LEU A 140 -8.37 -4.75 4.48
N THR A 141 -9.64 -5.14 4.68
CA THR A 141 -10.20 -6.39 4.14
C THR A 141 -10.26 -6.36 2.61
N THR A 142 -10.63 -5.22 2.02
CA THR A 142 -10.65 -5.05 0.57
C THR A 142 -9.23 -5.11 -0.03
N ARG A 143 -8.22 -4.61 0.70
CA ARG A 143 -6.81 -4.62 0.26
C ARG A 143 -6.11 -5.96 0.45
N SER A 144 -6.41 -6.70 1.51
CA SER A 144 -5.94 -8.08 1.69
C SER A 144 -6.36 -8.96 0.51
N ASN A 145 -7.56 -8.74 -0.03
CA ASN A 145 -8.04 -9.48 -1.20
C ASN A 145 -7.41 -9.01 -2.53
N GLN A 146 -6.87 -7.79 -2.62
CA GLN A 146 -6.11 -7.32 -3.79
C GLN A 146 -4.64 -7.73 -3.77
N GLY A 147 -4.01 -7.78 -2.58
CA GLY A 147 -2.65 -8.29 -2.39
C GLY A 147 -2.53 -9.81 -2.62
N GLN A 148 -3.65 -10.52 -2.67
CA GLN A 148 -3.76 -11.94 -2.98
C GLN A 148 -4.26 -12.19 -4.40
N THR A 149 -4.00 -11.26 -5.33
CA THR A 149 -4.09 -11.58 -6.75
C THR A 149 -2.80 -12.29 -7.11
N THR A 150 -2.75 -13.61 -6.92
CA THR A 150 -1.88 -14.45 -7.74
C THR A 150 -2.30 -14.23 -9.17
N THR A 151 -1.71 -13.26 -9.87
CA THR A 151 -1.68 -13.25 -11.33
C THR A 151 -0.78 -14.41 -11.75
N SER A 152 -1.31 -15.61 -11.62
CA SER A 152 -1.01 -16.69 -12.55
C SER A 152 -1.78 -16.38 -13.85
N ASP A 153 -1.55 -15.19 -14.43
CA ASP A 153 -1.86 -14.95 -15.83
C ASP A 153 -0.77 -15.63 -16.65
N THR A 154 -0.73 -16.95 -16.55
CA THR A 154 -0.22 -17.77 -17.62
C THR A 154 -1.28 -17.66 -18.70
N ALA A 155 -1.18 -16.64 -19.55
CA ALA A 155 -1.65 -16.75 -20.91
C ALA A 155 -0.81 -17.85 -21.58
N ILE A 156 -1.09 -19.11 -21.23
CA ILE A 156 -0.75 -20.25 -22.08
C ILE A 156 -1.58 -19.99 -23.32
N HIS A 157 -0.96 -19.42 -24.34
CA HIS A 157 -1.39 -19.68 -25.70
C HIS A 157 -1.42 -21.21 -25.83
N SER A 158 -2.63 -21.76 -25.65
CA SER A 158 -2.94 -23.14 -25.93
C SER A 158 -2.86 -23.26 -27.43
N VAL A 159 -1.66 -23.49 -27.95
CA VAL A 159 -1.50 -23.95 -29.32
C VAL A 159 -2.05 -25.37 -29.30
N SER A 160 -3.31 -25.51 -29.71
CA SER A 160 -3.95 -26.78 -29.95
C SER A 160 -3.17 -27.54 -31.03
N PHE A 161 -2.15 -28.29 -30.63
CA PHE A 161 -1.59 -29.34 -31.47
C PHE A 161 -2.57 -30.51 -31.47
N LEU A 162 -3.48 -30.47 -32.45
CA LEU A 162 -4.14 -31.67 -32.98
C LEU A 162 -3.05 -32.55 -33.61
N VAL A 163 -2.40 -33.39 -32.79
CA VAL A 163 -1.72 -34.58 -33.29
C VAL A 163 -2.58 -35.76 -32.90
N GLY A 164 -3.47 -36.11 -33.82
CA GLY A 164 -4.24 -37.34 -33.77
C GLY A 164 -3.29 -38.53 -33.70
N VAL A 165 -3.41 -39.28 -32.61
CA VAL A 165 -2.68 -40.51 -32.33
C VAL A 165 -3.28 -41.63 -33.20
N ALA A 166 -2.51 -42.12 -34.18
CA ALA A 166 -2.70 -43.46 -34.73
C ALA A 166 -1.38 -43.90 -35.41
N GLY A 167 -0.61 -44.75 -34.72
CA GLY A 167 0.65 -45.23 -35.28
C GLY A 167 1.44 -46.09 -34.32
N LEU A 168 0.96 -47.31 -34.13
CA LEU A 168 1.62 -48.43 -33.47
C LEU A 168 3.06 -48.60 -34.00
N ILE A 169 4.10 -48.39 -33.18
CA ILE A 169 5.47 -48.79 -33.52
C ILE A 169 5.87 -49.94 -32.61
N THR A 170 5.94 -51.12 -33.22
CA THR A 170 6.46 -52.36 -32.67
C THR A 170 7.98 -52.26 -32.61
N VAL A 171 8.57 -52.32 -31.41
CA VAL A 171 10.02 -52.43 -31.24
C VAL A 171 10.39 -53.90 -31.42
N LYS A 172 11.00 -54.23 -32.58
CA LYS A 172 11.62 -55.54 -32.82
C LYS A 172 13.12 -55.42 -32.53
N MET A 173 13.54 -55.94 -31.37
CA MET A 173 14.95 -56.19 -31.08
C MET A 173 15.46 -57.28 -32.04
N LEU A 174 16.55 -56.99 -32.75
CA LEU A 174 17.38 -58.00 -33.41
C LEU A 174 18.82 -57.76 -32.95
N LEU A 175 19.37 -58.79 -32.30
CA LEU A 175 20.80 -59.06 -32.25
C LEU A 175 21.32 -59.33 -33.68
#